data_AF-A0A1G1Q626-F1
#
_entry.id   AF-A0A1G1Q626-F1
#
_cell.length_a   1.000
_cell.length_b   1.000
_cell.length_c   1.000
_cell.angle_alpha   90.00
_cell.angle_beta   90.00
_cell.angle_gamma   90.00
#
_symmetry.space_group_name_H-M   'P 1'
#
loop_
_entity.id
_entity.type
_entity.pdbx_description
1 polymer ?
#
loop_
_entity_poly.entity_id
_entity_poly.type
_entity_poly.pdbx_seq_one_letter_code
_entity_poly.pdbx_strand_id
1 'polypeptide(L)' 'MTEIDKKELLKNRKVVEEINRHLWIESEKAGTDISFEVASEDWLKRFSKAWMDYHMQDSDAFKGPRASKNPRKDSTKAKR' A
#
# COMPACT_ATOMS: atom_id res chain seq x y z
N MET A 1 7.63 -4.26 11.44
CA MET A 1 6.86 -5.51 11.29
C MET A 1 7.81 -6.70 11.34
N THR A 2 7.62 -7.61 12.29
CA THR A 2 8.29 -8.91 12.27
C THR A 2 7.54 -9.86 11.32
N GLU A 3 8.19 -10.92 10.85
CA GLU A 3 7.57 -11.90 9.95
C GLU A 3 6.38 -12.65 10.57
N ILE A 4 6.37 -12.71 11.90
CA ILE A 4 5.29 -13.27 12.71
C ILE A 4 4.02 -12.42 12.56
N ASP A 5 4.18 -11.09 12.59
CA ASP A 5 3.09 -10.12 12.47
C ASP A 5 2.43 -10.15 11.08
N LYS A 6 3.24 -10.34 10.03
CA LYS A 6 2.76 -10.54 8.64
C LYS A 6 1.81 -11.74 8.54
N LYS A 7 2.19 -12.87 9.15
CA LYS A 7 1.39 -14.10 9.15
C LYS A 7 0.10 -13.94 9.95
N GLU A 8 0.14 -13.21 11.07
CA GLU A 8 -1.05 -12.91 11.86
C GLU A 8 -2.04 -12.02 11.10
N LEU A 9 -1.55 -11.03 10.36
CA LEU A 9 -2.38 -10.18 9.50
C LEU A 9 -3.04 -10.98 8.38
N LEU A 10 -2.32 -11.89 7.73
CA LEU A 10 -2.85 -12.78 6.68
C LEU A 10 -3.90 -13.79 7.19
N LYS A 11 -3.94 -14.09 8.49
CA LYS A 11 -5.02 -14.91 9.08
C LYS A 11 -6.34 -14.14 9.16
N ASN A 12 -6.31 -12.81 9.14
CA ASN A 12 -7.52 -12.00 9.18
C ASN A 12 -8.17 -11.93 7.80
N ARG A 13 -9.39 -12.44 7.69
CA ARG A 13 -10.16 -12.45 6.44
C ARG A 13 -10.28 -11.05 5.81
N LYS A 14 -10.50 -10.01 6.63
CA LYS A 14 -10.59 -8.61 6.17
C LYS A 14 -9.32 -8.14 5.47
N VAL A 15 -8.15 -8.52 5.99
CA VAL A 15 -6.84 -8.17 5.42
C VAL A 15 -6.65 -8.90 4.09
N VAL A 16 -6.99 -10.18 4.03
CA VAL A 16 -6.91 -10.98 2.79
C VAL A 16 -7.80 -10.40 1.69
N GLU A 17 -9.01 -9.94 2.02
CA GLU A 17 -9.89 -9.28 1.07
C GLU A 17 -9.31 -7.97 0.53
N GLU A 18 -8.64 -7.18 1.38
CA GLU A 18 -7.94 -5.97 0.96
C GLU A 18 -6.75 -6.27 0.04
N ILE A 19 -5.94 -7.27 0.39
CA ILE A 19 -4.81 -7.72 -0.44
C ILE A 19 -5.33 -8.20 -1.80
N ASN A 20 -6.43 -8.95 -1.84
CA ASN A 20 -6.99 -9.46 -3.09
C ASN A 20 -7.52 -8.32 -3.99
N ARG A 21 -8.12 -7.28 -3.40
CA ARG A 21 -8.50 -6.06 -4.14
C ARG A 21 -7.28 -5.31 -4.66
N HIS A 22 -6.22 -5.22 -3.85
CA HIS A 22 -4.98 -4.55 -4.26
C HIS A 22 -4.31 -5.27 -5.43
N LEU A 23 -4.21 -6.59 -5.32
CA LEU A 23 -3.68 -7.48 -6.36
C LEU A 23 -4.46 -7.34 -7.67
N TRP A 24 -5.79 -7.28 -7.62
CA TRP A 24 -6.60 -7.10 -8.82
C TRP A 24 -6.29 -5.77 -9.53
N ILE A 25 -6.23 -4.66 -8.79
CA ILE A 25 -5.93 -3.33 -9.34
C ILE A 25 -4.50 -3.26 -9.88
N GLU A 26 -3.54 -3.86 -9.17
CA GLU A 26 -2.16 -3.91 -9.62
C GLU A 26 -2.00 -4.78 -10.86
N SER A 27 -2.68 -5.92 -10.95
CA SER A 27 -2.63 -6.77 -12.14
C SER A 27 -3.22 -6.05 -13.36
N GLU A 28 -4.33 -5.32 -13.19
CA GLU A 28 -4.88 -4.47 -14.25
C GLU A 28 -3.91 -3.37 -14.67
N LYS A 29 -3.19 -2.77 -13.72
CA LYS A 29 -2.29 -1.65 -13.98
C LYS A 29 -0.94 -2.06 -14.55
N ALA A 30 -0.42 -3.20 -14.13
CA ALA A 30 0.86 -3.74 -14.60
C ALA A 30 0.72 -4.44 -15.95
N GLY A 31 -0.48 -4.91 -16.30
CA GLY A 31 -0.68 -5.73 -17.50
C GLY A 31 0.01 -7.09 -17.42
N THR A 32 0.40 -7.51 -16.21
CA THR A 32 1.00 -8.81 -15.92
C THR A 32 0.27 -9.44 -14.75
N ASP A 33 0.23 -10.77 -14.69
CA ASP A 33 -0.24 -11.46 -13.50
C ASP A 33 0.73 -11.15 -12.35
N ILE A 34 0.20 -10.58 -11.27
CA ILE A 34 0.97 -10.30 -10.07
C ILE A 34 0.63 -11.39 -9.07
N SER A 35 1.66 -12.12 -8.65
CA SER A 35 1.52 -13.18 -7.67
C SER A 35 1.04 -12.64 -6.33
N PHE A 36 0.15 -13.39 -5.67
CA PHE A 36 -0.37 -13.06 -4.35
C PHE A 36 0.71 -12.72 -3.32
N GLU A 37 1.84 -13.42 -3.38
CA GLU A 37 2.99 -13.18 -2.50
C GLU A 37 3.53 -11.74 -2.64
N VAL A 38 3.76 -11.27 -3.86
CA VAL A 38 4.29 -9.93 -4.15
C VAL A 38 3.30 -8.84 -3.74
N ALA A 39 2.02 -8.98 -4.10
CA ALA A 39 0.99 -8.01 -3.72
C ALA A 39 0.77 -7.99 -2.21
N SER A 40 0.81 -9.16 -1.56
CA SER A 40 0.70 -9.26 -0.11
C SER A 40 1.88 -8.59 0.59
N GLU A 41 3.10 -8.73 0.07
CA GLU A 41 4.28 -8.06 0.61
C GLU A 41 4.21 -6.53 0.45
N ASP A 42 3.80 -6.02 -0.72
CA ASP A 42 3.65 -4.57 -0.93
C ASP A 42 2.54 -4.00 -0.04
N TRP A 43 1.39 -4.69 0.02
CA TRP A 43 0.28 -4.30 0.89
C TRP A 43 0.70 -4.35 2.37
N LEU A 44 1.39 -5.40 2.80
CA LEU A 44 1.93 -5.52 4.16
C LEU A 44 3.02 -4.48 4.45
N LYS A 45 3.66 -3.88 3.46
CA LYS A 45 4.67 -2.83 3.70
C LYS A 45 4.04 -1.43 3.77
N ARG A 46 2.96 -1.19 3.00
CA ARG A 46 2.35 0.13 2.82
C ARG A 46 1.07 0.32 3.63
N PHE A 47 0.23 -0.70 3.69
CA PHE A 47 -1.10 -0.66 4.31
C PHE A 47 -1.14 -1.29 5.69
N SER A 48 -0.30 -2.29 6.01
CA SER A 48 -0.30 -2.92 7.34
C SER A 48 -0.12 -1.92 8.48
N LYS A 49 0.73 -0.91 8.28
CA LYS A 49 0.98 0.12 9.29
C LYS A 49 -0.29 0.92 9.56
N ALA A 50 -1.01 1.32 8.51
CA ALA A 50 -2.27 2.05 8.65
C ALA A 50 -3.40 1.16 9.20
N TRP A 51 -3.40 -0.13 8.85
CA TRP A 51 -4.35 -1.10 9.36
C TRP A 51 -4.16 -1.36 10.86
N MET A 52 -2.91 -1.55 11.29
CA MET A 52 -2.57 -1.65 12.71
C MET A 52 -2.85 -0.35 13.44
N ASP A 53 -2.56 0.81 12.87
CA ASP A 53 -2.91 2.11 13.45
C ASP A 53 -4.42 2.20 13.70
N TYR A 54 -5.24 1.90 12.68
CA TYR A 54 -6.70 1.97 12.78
C TYR A 54 -7.32 0.96 13.76
N HIS A 55 -6.70 -0.21 13.91
CA HIS A 55 -7.22 -1.28 14.78
C HIS A 55 -6.57 -1.37 16.16
N MET A 56 -5.36 -0.82 16.36
CA MET A 56 -4.64 -0.81 17.63
C MET A 56 -4.61 0.56 18.31
N GLN A 57 -4.92 1.67 17.64
CA GLN A 57 -4.88 3.01 18.25
C GLN A 57 -6.27 3.61 18.44
N ASP A 58 -6.72 3.51 19.70
CA ASP A 58 -7.39 4.58 20.43
C ASP A 58 -6.41 5.72 20.82
N SER A 59 -5.26 5.88 20.16
CA SER A 59 -4.22 6.83 20.59
C SER A 59 -3.29 7.31 19.46
N ASP A 60 -3.83 8.23 18.65
CA ASP A 60 -3.16 9.46 18.22
C ASP A 60 -1.78 9.35 17.51
N ALA A 61 -1.74 9.11 16.18
CA ALA A 61 -0.80 9.78 15.26
C ALA A 61 -0.98 9.41 13.77
N PHE A 62 -2.03 9.94 13.14
CA PHE A 62 -2.12 9.99 11.67
C PHE A 62 -1.05 10.96 11.09
N LYS A 63 0.19 10.50 10.95
CA LYS A 63 1.21 11.12 10.10
C LYS A 63 1.67 10.15 9.02
N GLY A 64 0.80 9.91 8.04
CA GLY A 64 1.20 9.25 6.81
C GLY A 64 2.20 10.12 6.02
N PRO A 65 3.23 9.55 5.37
CA PRO A 65 3.85 10.25 4.26
C PRO A 65 2.86 10.18 3.08
N ARG A 66 2.06 11.25 2.91
CA ARG A 66 1.40 11.53 1.63
C ARG A 66 2.53 11.63 0.61
N ALA A 67 2.63 10.62 -0.25
CA ALA A 67 3.57 10.58 -1.37
C ALA A 67 3.59 11.95 -2.04
N SER A 68 4.72 12.64 -1.87
CA SER A 68 4.94 13.94 -2.46
C SER A 68 4.90 13.79 -3.97
N LYS A 69 4.06 14.63 -4.55
CA LYS A 69 3.82 14.84 -5.98
C LYS A 69 5.07 14.57 -6.82
N ASN A 70 4.91 13.75 -7.85
CA ASN A 70 5.83 13.65 -8.97
C ASN A 70 5.98 15.06 -9.60
N PRO A 71 7.15 15.72 -9.59
CA PRO A 71 7.32 16.90 -10.41
C PRO A 71 7.46 16.40 -11.85
N ARG A 72 6.35 16.40 -12.61
CA ARG A 72 6.44 16.44 -14.07
C ARG A 72 7.16 17.74 -14.41
N LYS A 73 8.49 17.70 -14.58
CA LYS A 73 9.20 18.73 -15.32
C LYS A 73 8.97 18.41 -16.79
N ASP A 74 7.78 18.79 -17.28
CA ASP A 74 7.55 18.95 -18.70
C ASP A 74 7.76 20.41 -19.07
N SER A 75 8.42 20.58 -20.20
CA SER A 75 9.12 21.77 -20.66
C SER A 75 8.15 22.74 -21.33
N THR A 76 8.16 24.04 -20.99
CA THR A 76 7.62 25.06 -21.92
C THR A 76 8.23 26.47 -21.71
N LYS A 77 9.21 26.78 -22.57
CA LYS A 77 9.38 28.02 -23.38
C LYS A 77 8.57 29.29 -23.05
N ALA A 78 9.25 30.42 -22.82
CA ALA A 78 8.95 31.80 -23.30
C ALA A 78 9.92 32.79 -22.61
N LYS A 79 10.96 33.31 -23.28
CA LYS A 79 10.99 34.50 -24.16
C LYS A 79 10.54 35.79 -23.47
N ARG A 80 11.51 36.64 -23.13
CA ARG A 80 11.45 38.11 -23.19
C ARG A 80 12.83 38.71 -23.07
#